data_AF-A0A3D2ICV5-F1
#
_entry.id   AF-A0A3D2ICV5-F1
#
_cell.length_a   1.000
_cell.length_b   1.000
_cell.length_c   1.000
_cell.angle_alpha   90.00
_cell.angle_beta   90.00
_cell.angle_gamma   90.00
#
_symmetry.space_group_name_H-M   'P 1'
#
loop_
_entity.id
_entity.type
_entity.pdbx_description
1 polymer ?
#
loop_
_entity_poly.entity_id
_entity_poly.type
_entity_poly.pdbx_seq_one_letter_code
_entity_poly.pdbx_strand_id
1 'polypeptide(L)' 'SIGHPIGCSGARIVVTLLHALKRTGGKYGCAGICNGGGGASALVIEMI' A
#
# COMPACT_ATOMS: atom_id res chain seq x y z
N SER A 1 16.49 1.23 2.07
CA SER A 1 15.25 1.96 1.73
C SER A 1 14.96 1.90 0.25
N ILE A 2 13.69 1.90 -0.16
CA ILE A 2 13.21 1.60 -1.53
C ILE A 2 12.91 2.87 -2.36
N GLY A 3 13.23 4.05 -1.83
CA GLY A 3 12.90 5.35 -2.43
C GLY A 3 11.44 5.79 -2.23
N HIS A 4 11.17 7.06 -2.56
CA HIS A 4 9.85 7.69 -2.46
C HIS A 4 9.54 8.59 -3.68
N PRO A 5 9.29 8.00 -4.86
CA PRO A 5 8.76 8.76 -5.99
C PRO A 5 7.32 9.18 -5.64
N ILE A 6 7.11 10.47 -5.39
CA ILE A 6 5.87 11.01 -4.77
C ILE A 6 4.60 10.52 -5.48
N GLY A 7 4.55 10.59 -6.82
CA GLY A 7 3.37 10.17 -7.59
C GLY A 7 3.16 8.65 -7.71
N CYS A 8 4.16 7.82 -7.38
CA CYS A 8 4.11 6.36 -7.58
C CYS A 8 4.07 5.58 -6.26
N SER A 9 4.50 6.19 -5.15
CA SER A 9 4.66 5.50 -3.86
C SER A 9 3.36 4.89 -3.32
N GLY A 10 2.21 5.52 -3.57
CA GLY A 10 0.89 4.99 -3.21
C GLY A 10 0.56 3.68 -3.93
N ALA A 11 0.70 3.65 -5.26
CA ALA A 11 0.52 2.42 -6.05
C ALA A 11 1.54 1.35 -5.65
N ARG A 12 2.80 1.75 -5.41
CA ARG A 12 3.87 0.84 -5.00
C ARG A 12 3.56 0.10 -3.69
N ILE A 13 3.09 0.80 -2.65
CA ILE A 13 2.75 0.14 -1.37
C ILE A 13 1.60 -0.85 -1.54
N VAL A 14 0.62 -0.53 -2.37
CA VAL A 14 -0.51 -1.41 -2.67
C VAL A 14 -0.04 -2.67 -3.39
N VAL A 15 0.78 -2.54 -4.43
CA VAL A 15 1.34 -3.69 -5.16
C VAL A 15 2.19 -4.56 -4.24
N THR A 16 2.97 -3.93 -3.35
CA THR A 16 3.78 -4.66 -2.37
C THR A 16 2.90 -5.43 -1.38
N LEU A 17 1.83 -4.81 -0.88
CA LEU A 17 0.85 -5.44 0.00
C LEU A 17 0.18 -6.65 -0.67
N LEU A 18 -0.26 -6.52 -1.93
CA LEU A 18 -0.85 -7.63 -2.69
C LEU A 18 0.11 -8.83 -2.80
N HIS A 19 1.38 -8.58 -3.13
CA HIS A 19 2.39 -9.65 -3.19
C HIS A 19 2.65 -10.27 -1.82
N ALA A 20 2.63 -9.46 -0.75
CA ALA A 20 2.77 -9.97 0.61
C ALA A 20 1.58 -10.88 0.99
N LEU A 21 0.35 -10.43 0.79
CA LEU A 21 -0.86 -11.21 1.06
C LEU A 21 -0.86 -12.54 0.29
N LYS A 22 -0.53 -12.51 -1.00
CA LYS A 22 -0.40 -13.72 -1.83
C LYS A 22 0.67 -14.67 -1.31
N ARG A 23 1.82 -14.17 -0.87
CA ARG A 23 2.93 -15.00 -0.35
C ARG A 23 2.62 -15.60 1.01
N THR A 24 1.87 -14.91 1.86
CA THR A 24 1.59 -15.34 3.24
C THR A 24 0.23 -16.04 3.38
N GLY A 25 -0.56 -16.15 2.31
CA GLY A 25 -1.95 -16.62 2.39
C GLY A 25 -2.86 -15.68 3.20
N GLY A 26 -2.54 -14.38 3.23
CA GLY A 26 -3.33 -13.38 3.95
C GLY A 26 -4.59 -13.01 3.19
N LYS A 27 -5.71 -12.85 3.91
CA LYS A 27 -7.02 -12.50 3.32
C LYS A 27 -7.27 -11.00 3.24
N TYR A 28 -6.96 -10.25 4.28
CA TYR A 28 -7.19 -8.79 4.33
C TYR A 28 -5.89 -8.05 4.59
N GLY A 29 -5.74 -6.88 3.99
CA GLY A 29 -4.63 -5.98 4.26
C GLY A 29 -5.05 -4.52 4.14
N CYS A 30 -4.34 -3.62 4.83
CA CYS A 30 -4.54 -2.18 4.72
C CYS A 30 -3.25 -1.50 4.23
N ALA A 31 -3.40 -0.50 3.37
CA ALA A 31 -2.32 0.38 2.96
C ALA A 31 -2.71 1.83 3.27
N GLY A 32 -1.75 2.60 3.77
CA GLY A 32 -1.91 4.02 4.05
C GLY A 32 -0.70 4.81 3.60
N ILE A 33 -0.92 6.04 3.14
CA ILE A 33 0.15 6.95 2.71
C ILE A 33 -0.18 8.39 3.13
N CYS A 34 0.82 9.10 3.66
CA CYS A 34 0.71 10.52 3.94
C CYS A 34 1.02 11.35 2.69
N ASN A 35 0.47 12.55 2.64
CA ASN A 35 0.66 13.50 1.55
C ASN A 35 1.12 14.85 2.13
N GLY A 36 1.82 15.65 1.31
CA GLY A 36 2.15 17.03 1.67
C GLY A 36 0.89 17.84 1.99
N GLY A 37 0.99 18.79 2.91
CA GLY A 37 -0.17 19.59 3.36
C GLY A 37 -0.98 18.98 4.50
N GLY A 38 -0.49 17.91 5.14
CA GLY A 38 -1.08 17.33 6.36
C GLY A 38 -2.17 16.28 6.12
N GLY A 39 -2.36 15.85 4.87
CA GLY A 39 -3.34 14.82 4.52
C GLY A 39 -2.78 13.39 4.52
N ALA A 40 -3.68 12.42 4.45
CA ALA A 40 -3.34 11.02 4.21
C ALA A 40 -4.49 10.31 3.48
N SER A 41 -4.18 9.20 2.84
CA SER A 41 -5.15 8.31 2.20
C SER A 41 -4.92 6.87 2.66
N ALA A 42 -6.00 6.12 2.82
CA ALA A 42 -5.96 4.72 3.24
C ALA A 42 -6.95 3.87 2.46
N LEU A 43 -6.63 2.59 2.31
CA LEU A 43 -7.45 1.60 1.61
C LEU A 43 -7.32 0.23 2.27
N VAL A 44 -8.40 -0.54 2.21
CA VAL A 44 -8.44 -1.94 2.66
C VAL A 44 -8.65 -2.82 1.44
N ILE A 45 -7.91 -3.91 1.35
CA ILE A 45 -7.94 -4.87 0.26
C ILE A 45 -8.32 -6.24 0.82
N GLU A 46 -9.24 -6.92 0.14
CA GLU A 46 -9.48 -8.36 0.30
C GLU A 46 -8.81 -9.11 -0.85
N MET A 47 -8.04 -10.14 -0.52
CA MET A 47 -7.48 -11.06 -1.49
C MET A 47 -8.53 -12.14 -1.79
N ILE A 48 -8.95 -12.19 -3.06
CA ILE A 48 -9.93 -13.15 -3.59
C ILE A 48 -9.20 -14.40 -4.08
#